data_AF-A0A5E4J8F7-F1
#
_entry.id   AF-A0A5E4J8F7-F1
#
_cell.length_a   1.000
_cell.length_b   1.000
_cell.length_c   1.000
_cell.angle_alpha   90.00
_cell.angle_beta   90.00
_cell.angle_gamma   90.00
#
_symmetry.space_group_name_H-M   'P 1'
#
loop_
_entity.id
_entity.type
_entity.pdbx_description
1 polymer ?
#
loop_
_entity_poly.entity_id
_entity_poly.type
_entity_poly.pdbx_seq_one_letter_code
_entity_poly.pdbx_strand_id
1 'polypeptide(L)'
;MTEEDVVTQLIDEFRKVSPKAAAALVDERDAYISKNLYQLSREGRVLAVVGAGHRGGIERYLANPATIPDIEPLKLKRKSRINFATVFGAIVTLMILGTIFMVFRSGYNSQNMLLAFGIWFIVTGGLAALGVVIARGHPLSALTALLVAWMTTLNPLVAAGWFAGMVEAWIRKPTVSDLKNLPQCDSLAEMMQNNFFRVIMVAALSNLGATAGTFLGIYLIWQKLGLVNPAEMLGHALGW
;
A
#
# COMPACT_ATOMS: atom_id res chain seq x y z
N MET A 1 45.41 -17.30 12.28
CA MET A 1 44.30 -16.58 11.61
C MET A 1 43.16 -16.57 12.58
N THR A 2 42.77 -15.40 13.05
CA THR A 2 41.64 -15.24 13.97
C THR A 2 40.33 -15.20 13.16
N GLU A 3 39.19 -15.41 13.82
CA GLU A 3 37.88 -15.25 13.16
C GLU A 3 37.70 -13.82 12.62
N GLU A 4 38.30 -12.82 13.26
CA GLU A 4 38.34 -11.42 12.78
C GLU A 4 39.06 -11.29 11.42
N ASP A 5 40.19 -11.98 11.23
CA ASP A 5 40.93 -11.96 9.97
C ASP A 5 40.08 -12.55 8.83
N VAL A 6 39.34 -13.62 9.12
CA VAL A 6 38.46 -14.29 8.13
C VAL A 6 37.30 -13.37 7.72
N VAL A 7 36.65 -12.71 8.68
CA VAL A 7 35.54 -11.78 8.40
C VAL A 7 36.02 -10.59 7.57
N THR A 8 37.20 -10.06 7.89
CA THR A 8 37.80 -8.93 7.16
C THR A 8 38.10 -9.32 5.71
N GLN A 9 38.66 -10.51 5.49
CA GLN A 9 38.95 -11.03 4.16
C GLN A 9 37.68 -11.22 3.31
N LEU A 10 36.58 -11.67 3.92
CA LEU A 10 35.29 -11.81 3.24
C LEU A 10 34.70 -10.45 2.83
N ILE A 11 34.87 -9.42 3.64
CA ILE A 11 34.43 -8.06 3.29
C ILE A 11 35.26 -7.50 2.13
N ASP A 12 36.56 -7.77 2.11
CA ASP A 12 37.43 -7.33 1.02
C ASP A 12 37.11 -8.03 -0.30
N GLU A 13 36.81 -9.33 -0.28
CA GLU A 13 36.31 -10.04 -1.46
C GLU A 13 34.94 -9.50 -1.90
N PHE A 14 34.03 -9.22 -0.97
CA PHE A 14 32.74 -8.60 -1.28
C PHE A 14 32.90 -7.22 -1.94
N ARG A 15 33.85 -6.40 -1.48
CA ARG A 15 34.19 -5.10 -2.07
C ARG A 15 34.67 -5.23 -3.51
N LYS A 16 35.45 -6.26 -3.84
CA LYS A 16 35.90 -6.54 -5.23
C LYS A 16 34.74 -6.92 -6.14
N VAL A 17 33.82 -7.75 -5.65
CA VAL A 17 32.67 -8.25 -6.43
C VAL A 17 31.61 -7.16 -6.64
N SER A 18 31.33 -6.34 -5.62
CA SER A 18 30.28 -5.31 -5.70
C SER A 18 30.67 -4.02 -4.96
N PRO A 19 31.50 -3.17 -5.57
CA PRO A 19 32.01 -1.96 -4.92
C PRO A 19 30.90 -0.96 -4.57
N LYS A 20 29.85 -0.86 -5.39
CA LYS A 20 28.70 0.02 -5.10
C LYS A 20 27.87 -0.48 -3.92
N ALA A 21 27.66 -1.78 -3.79
CA ALA A 21 26.92 -2.34 -2.67
C ALA A 21 27.72 -2.25 -1.35
N ALA A 22 29.03 -2.48 -1.41
CA ALA A 22 29.90 -2.30 -0.25
C ALA A 22 29.95 -0.84 0.20
N ALA A 23 30.03 0.11 -0.73
CA ALA A 23 29.96 1.53 -0.40
C ALA A 23 28.63 1.89 0.29
N ALA A 24 27.49 1.48 -0.30
CA ALA A 24 26.16 1.83 0.21
C ALA A 24 25.77 1.12 1.52
N LEU A 25 26.20 -0.13 1.72
CA LEU A 25 25.76 -0.93 2.87
C LEU A 25 26.78 -1.01 4.01
N VAL A 26 28.07 -0.88 3.70
CA VAL A 26 29.16 -0.98 4.68
C VAL A 26 29.74 0.40 4.96
N ASP A 27 30.24 1.11 3.95
CA ASP A 27 30.94 2.40 4.18
C ASP A 27 30.02 3.51 4.68
N GLU A 28 28.78 3.60 4.17
CA GLU A 28 27.77 4.53 4.68
C GLU A 28 27.41 4.24 6.15
N ARG A 29 27.32 2.95 6.52
CA ARG A 29 27.03 2.54 7.89
C ARG A 29 28.20 2.83 8.83
N ASP A 30 29.43 2.60 8.38
CA ASP A 30 30.64 2.93 9.13
C ASP A 30 30.76 4.43 9.36
N ALA A 31 30.51 5.24 8.33
CA ALA A 31 30.48 6.69 8.45
C ALA A 31 29.43 7.16 9.45
N TYR A 32 28.23 6.55 9.44
CA TYR A 32 27.15 6.86 10.38
C TYR A 32 27.51 6.55 11.83
N ILE A 33 28.04 5.35 12.10
CA ILE A 33 28.46 4.98 13.44
C ILE A 33 29.59 5.90 13.90
N SER A 34 30.57 6.16 13.04
CA SER A 34 31.71 7.03 13.34
C SER A 34 31.32 8.46 13.65
N LYS A 35 30.38 9.05 12.89
CA LYS A 35 29.85 10.40 13.15
C LYS A 35 29.19 10.50 14.53
N ASN A 36 28.36 9.53 14.89
CA ASN A 36 27.70 9.49 16.19
C ASN A 36 28.71 9.30 17.33
N LEU A 37 29.67 8.38 17.18
CA LEU A 37 30.73 8.18 18.18
C LEU A 37 31.60 9.44 18.34
N TYR A 38 31.94 10.12 17.24
CA TYR A 38 32.69 11.37 17.25
C TYR A 38 31.92 12.51 17.92
N GLN A 39 30.60 12.59 17.75
CA GLN A 39 29.77 13.57 18.43
C GLN A 39 29.66 13.27 19.94
N LEU A 40 29.36 12.02 20.30
CA LEU A 40 29.24 11.60 21.70
C LEU A 40 30.55 11.74 22.48
N SER A 41 31.70 11.53 21.83
CA SER A 41 33.01 11.68 22.48
C SER A 41 33.34 13.11 22.89
N ARG A 42 32.64 14.11 22.34
CA ARG A 42 32.75 15.52 22.76
C ARG A 42 31.98 15.82 24.04
N GLU A 43 31.02 14.96 24.39
CA GLU A 43 30.17 15.12 25.58
C GLU A 43 30.67 14.26 26.76
N GLY A 44 31.53 13.26 26.51
CA GLY A 44 32.10 12.44 27.56
C GLY A 44 32.91 11.25 27.05
N ARG A 45 33.23 10.32 27.96
CA ARG A 45 33.92 9.06 27.61
C ARG A 45 32.89 8.07 27.07
N VAL A 46 33.16 7.50 25.90
CA VAL A 46 32.27 6.57 25.21
C VAL A 46 32.98 5.22 25.05
N LEU A 47 32.32 4.15 25.49
CA LEU A 47 32.72 2.77 25.19
C LEU A 47 31.73 2.22 24.15
N ALA A 48 32.23 1.84 22.99
CA ALA A 48 31.43 1.28 21.90
C ALA A 48 31.82 -0.17 21.62
N VAL A 49 30.83 -1.06 21.55
CA VAL A 49 31.00 -2.44 21.10
C VAL A 49 30.52 -2.50 19.66
N VAL A 50 31.43 -2.84 18.74
CA VAL A 50 31.16 -2.87 17.30
C VAL A 50 31.48 -4.25 16.73
N GLY A 51 30.80 -4.64 15.66
CA GLY A 51 31.11 -5.89 14.95
C GLY A 51 32.46 -5.80 14.24
N ALA A 52 33.22 -6.91 14.21
CA ALA A 52 34.57 -6.98 13.64
C ALA A 52 34.64 -6.42 12.20
N GLY A 53 33.61 -6.65 11.38
CA GLY A 53 33.56 -6.17 10.00
C GLY A 53 33.48 -4.65 9.83
N HIS A 54 33.07 -3.92 10.86
CA HIS A 54 32.96 -2.45 10.84
C HIS A 54 34.14 -1.76 11.56
N ARG A 55 34.93 -2.53 12.33
CA ARG A 55 36.01 -2.00 13.17
C ARG A 55 37.01 -1.17 12.38
N GLY A 56 37.56 -1.72 11.29
CA GLY A 56 38.57 -1.03 10.48
C GLY A 56 38.04 0.24 9.80
N GLY A 57 36.78 0.21 9.33
CA GLY A 57 36.13 1.38 8.74
C GLY A 57 35.91 2.50 9.76
N ILE A 58 35.45 2.14 10.97
CA ILE A 58 35.20 3.08 12.06
C ILE A 58 36.52 3.69 12.59
N GLU A 59 37.54 2.87 12.84
CA GLU A 59 38.86 3.36 13.27
C GLU A 59 39.45 4.36 12.27
N ARG A 60 39.33 4.08 10.97
CA ARG A 60 39.78 4.99 9.89
C ARG A 60 39.07 6.35 9.94
N TYR A 61 37.75 6.35 10.11
CA TYR A 61 36.96 7.58 10.19
C TYR A 61 37.19 8.35 11.49
N LEU A 62 37.37 7.67 12.63
CA LEU A 62 37.66 8.31 13.91
C LEU A 62 39.08 8.88 13.98
N ALA A 63 40.05 8.28 13.29
CA ALA A 63 41.41 8.81 13.18
C ALA A 63 41.46 10.11 12.35
N ASN A 64 40.59 10.24 11.35
CA ASN A 64 40.47 11.45 10.52
C ASN A 64 39.01 11.93 10.42
N PRO A 65 38.44 12.55 11.48
CA PRO A 65 37.03 12.91 11.53
C PRO A 65 36.56 13.86 10.43
N ALA A 66 37.47 14.63 9.81
CA ALA A 66 37.16 15.52 8.68
C ALA A 66 36.78 14.77 7.39
N THR A 67 37.10 13.48 7.30
CA THR A 67 36.75 12.63 6.14
C THR A 67 35.38 11.95 6.29
N ILE A 68 34.73 12.10 7.44
CA ILE A 68 33.37 11.59 7.67
C ILE A 68 32.44 12.38 6.73
N PRO A 69 31.79 11.72 5.75
CA PRO A 69 30.88 12.40 4.85
C PRO A 69 29.75 13.05 5.64
N ASP A 70 29.22 14.16 5.12
CA ASP A 70 28.03 14.77 5.72
C ASP A 70 26.78 13.95 5.38
N ILE A 71 26.66 12.83 6.07
CA ILE A 71 25.42 12.14 6.33
C ILE A 71 24.58 13.08 7.20
N GLU A 72 23.98 14.08 6.56
CA GLU A 72 22.64 14.48 6.98
C GLU A 72 21.85 13.19 7.17
N PRO A 73 21.04 13.07 8.24
CA PRO A 73 20.20 11.89 8.37
C PRO A 73 19.48 11.73 7.04
N LEU A 74 19.48 10.51 6.51
CA LEU A 74 18.60 10.04 5.44
C LEU A 74 17.11 10.16 5.87
N LYS A 75 16.73 11.26 6.52
CA LYS A 75 15.55 12.04 6.19
C LYS A 75 15.61 12.32 4.69
N LEU A 76 15.35 11.29 3.90
CA LEU A 76 14.53 11.39 2.71
C LEU A 76 13.45 12.39 3.07
N LYS A 77 13.69 13.66 2.72
CA LYS A 77 12.67 14.68 2.72
C LYS A 77 11.73 14.14 1.67
N ARG A 78 10.76 13.33 2.11
CA ARG A 78 9.72 12.75 1.28
C ARG A 78 9.07 13.97 0.68
N LYS A 79 9.55 14.39 -0.49
CA LYS A 79 9.00 15.51 -1.24
C LYS A 79 7.54 15.15 -1.32
N SER A 80 6.70 15.95 -0.65
CA SER A 80 5.25 15.84 -0.71
C SER A 80 4.84 16.18 -2.13
N ARG A 81 5.15 15.27 -3.06
CA ARG A 81 4.51 15.22 -4.34
C ARG A 81 3.17 14.63 -4.01
N ILE A 82 2.15 15.46 -4.15
CA ILE A 82 0.77 15.05 -4.24
C ILE A 82 0.75 13.76 -5.05
N ASN A 83 0.51 12.64 -4.37
CA ASN A 83 0.56 11.34 -4.99
C ASN A 83 -0.70 11.22 -5.84
N PHE A 84 -0.60 10.66 -7.05
CA PHE A 84 -1.75 10.46 -7.94
C PHE A 84 -2.89 9.75 -7.19
N ALA A 85 -2.54 8.78 -6.34
CA ALA A 85 -3.48 8.08 -5.46
C ALA A 85 -4.24 9.02 -4.50
N THR A 86 -3.58 10.04 -3.95
CA THR A 86 -4.21 11.03 -3.06
C THR A 86 -5.20 11.91 -3.82
N VAL A 87 -4.85 12.34 -5.04
CA VAL A 87 -5.75 13.14 -5.90
C VAL A 87 -6.96 12.30 -6.32
N PHE A 88 -6.70 11.09 -6.79
CA PHE A 88 -7.76 10.17 -7.22
C PHE A 88 -8.72 9.86 -6.08
N GLY A 89 -8.20 9.53 -4.89
CA GLY A 89 -9.03 9.31 -3.70
C GLY A 89 -9.88 10.53 -3.34
N ALA A 90 -9.30 11.73 -3.37
CA ALA A 90 -10.03 12.97 -3.11
C ALA A 90 -11.16 13.22 -4.13
N ILE A 91 -10.90 12.99 -5.42
CA ILE A 91 -11.92 13.12 -6.48
C ILE A 91 -13.08 12.15 -6.24
N VAL A 92 -12.79 10.88 -5.97
CA VAL A 92 -13.83 9.87 -5.71
C VAL A 92 -14.66 10.26 -4.48
N THR A 93 -14.03 10.69 -3.39
CA THR A 93 -14.74 11.16 -2.20
C THR A 93 -15.63 12.37 -2.50
N LEU A 94 -15.14 13.35 -3.26
CA LEU A 94 -15.93 14.51 -3.67
C LEU A 94 -17.13 14.11 -4.54
N MET A 95 -16.98 13.12 -5.43
CA MET A 95 -18.10 12.63 -6.25
C MET A 95 -19.18 11.95 -5.41
N ILE A 96 -18.79 11.16 -4.40
CA ILE A 96 -19.73 10.52 -3.47
C ILE A 96 -20.48 11.59 -2.68
N LEU A 97 -19.76 12.54 -2.07
CA LEU A 97 -20.36 13.63 -1.31
C LEU A 97 -21.27 14.51 -2.18
N GLY A 98 -20.85 14.79 -3.41
CA GLY A 98 -21.66 15.52 -4.40
C GLY A 98 -22.95 14.78 -4.76
N THR A 99 -22.89 13.46 -4.95
CA THR A 99 -24.06 12.63 -5.21
C THR A 99 -25.03 12.65 -4.03
N ILE A 100 -24.53 12.47 -2.80
CA ILE A 100 -25.35 12.55 -1.60
C ILE A 100 -26.00 13.93 -1.51
N PHE A 101 -25.23 15.01 -1.67
CA PHE A 101 -25.74 16.37 -1.65
C PHE A 101 -26.84 16.62 -2.68
N MET A 102 -26.68 16.14 -3.92
CA MET A 102 -27.70 16.28 -4.96
C MET A 102 -28.99 15.52 -4.63
N VAL A 103 -28.88 14.30 -4.11
CA VAL A 103 -30.05 13.49 -3.69
C VAL A 103 -30.82 14.20 -2.57
N PHE A 104 -30.12 14.75 -1.58
CA PHE A 104 -30.75 15.48 -0.47
C PHE A 104 -31.36 16.81 -0.92
N ARG A 105 -30.66 17.60 -1.74
CA ARG A 105 -31.15 18.90 -2.24
C ARG A 105 -32.42 18.76 -3.08
N SER A 106 -32.54 17.68 -3.82
CA SER A 106 -33.66 17.45 -4.74
C SER A 106 -34.98 17.14 -4.04
N GLY A 107 -34.98 16.99 -2.71
CA GLY A 107 -36.21 16.81 -1.93
C GLY A 107 -36.99 15.54 -2.30
N TYR A 108 -36.29 14.50 -2.78
CA TYR A 108 -36.92 13.27 -3.23
C TYR A 108 -37.68 12.57 -2.09
N ASN A 109 -38.80 11.94 -2.47
CA ASN A 109 -39.62 11.16 -1.55
C ASN A 109 -38.83 9.98 -0.95
N SER A 110 -39.23 9.49 0.23
CA SER A 110 -38.52 8.43 0.97
C SER A 110 -38.26 7.17 0.13
N GLN A 111 -39.16 6.87 -0.81
CA GLN A 111 -39.04 5.74 -1.73
C GLN A 111 -37.85 5.87 -2.70
N ASN A 112 -37.58 7.07 -3.20
CA ASN A 112 -36.46 7.34 -4.11
C ASN A 112 -35.12 7.35 -3.37
N MET A 113 -35.11 7.79 -2.11
CA MET A 113 -33.92 7.65 -1.25
C MET A 113 -33.60 6.18 -0.98
N LEU A 114 -34.62 5.36 -0.68
CA LEU A 114 -34.45 3.93 -0.50
C LEU A 114 -33.97 3.24 -1.78
N LEU A 115 -34.48 3.66 -2.94
CA LEU A 115 -34.04 3.18 -4.24
C LEU A 115 -32.57 3.52 -4.49
N ALA A 116 -32.15 4.77 -4.22
CA ALA A 116 -30.77 5.20 -4.38
C ALA A 116 -29.82 4.39 -3.48
N PHE A 117 -30.20 4.20 -2.21
CA PHE A 117 -29.46 3.36 -1.27
C PHE A 117 -29.40 1.89 -1.73
N GLY A 118 -30.52 1.35 -2.23
CA GLY A 118 -30.60 -0.01 -2.74
C GLY A 118 -29.69 -0.23 -3.95
N ILE A 119 -29.68 0.71 -4.91
CA ILE A 119 -28.74 0.69 -6.05
C ILE A 119 -27.30 0.75 -5.53
N TRP A 120 -27.01 1.68 -4.62
CA TRP A 120 -25.67 1.81 -4.04
C TRP A 120 -25.20 0.49 -3.42
N PHE A 121 -26.03 -0.10 -2.56
CA PHE A 121 -25.75 -1.33 -1.85
C PHE A 121 -25.52 -2.51 -2.79
N ILE A 122 -26.44 -2.74 -3.74
CA ILE A 122 -26.40 -3.88 -4.66
C ILE A 122 -25.22 -3.77 -5.61
N VAL A 123 -24.97 -2.59 -6.17
CA VAL A 123 -23.92 -2.41 -7.18
C VAL A 123 -22.53 -2.46 -6.55
N THR A 124 -22.31 -1.76 -5.43
CA THR A 124 -21.01 -1.77 -4.74
C THR A 124 -20.72 -3.12 -4.12
N GLY A 125 -21.67 -3.68 -3.37
CA GLY A 125 -21.55 -4.99 -2.73
C GLY A 125 -21.51 -6.14 -3.73
N GLY A 126 -22.38 -6.14 -4.74
CA GLY A 126 -22.47 -7.19 -5.74
C GLY A 126 -21.20 -7.29 -6.58
N LEU A 127 -20.64 -6.17 -7.04
CA LEU A 127 -19.38 -6.18 -7.78
C LEU A 127 -18.18 -6.53 -6.89
N ALA A 128 -18.16 -6.09 -5.63
CA ALA A 128 -17.13 -6.49 -4.67
C ALA A 128 -17.15 -8.00 -4.41
N ALA A 129 -18.35 -8.59 -4.23
CA ALA A 129 -18.54 -10.02 -4.05
C ALA A 129 -18.18 -10.81 -5.31
N LEU A 130 -18.54 -10.30 -6.50
CA LEU A 130 -18.10 -10.86 -7.78
C LEU A 130 -16.57 -10.89 -7.89
N GLY A 131 -15.88 -9.84 -7.44
CA GLY A 131 -14.42 -9.83 -7.35
C GLY A 131 -13.87 -10.98 -6.51
N VAL A 132 -14.49 -11.28 -5.37
CA VAL A 132 -14.12 -12.43 -4.52
C VAL A 132 -14.37 -13.76 -5.24
N VAL A 133 -15.49 -13.89 -5.95
CA VAL A 133 -15.81 -15.11 -6.72
C VAL A 133 -14.80 -15.32 -7.85
N ILE A 134 -14.42 -14.27 -8.56
CA ILE A 134 -13.38 -14.31 -9.60
C ILE A 134 -12.02 -14.70 -9.00
N ALA A 135 -11.70 -14.21 -7.79
CA ALA A 135 -10.52 -14.63 -7.04
C ALA A 135 -10.58 -16.08 -6.53
N ARG A 136 -11.68 -16.81 -6.80
CA ARG A 136 -11.95 -18.16 -6.26
C ARG A 136 -11.90 -18.18 -4.73
N GLY A 137 -12.34 -17.09 -4.12
CA GLY A 137 -12.43 -16.91 -2.69
C GLY A 137 -13.56 -17.73 -2.07
N HIS A 138 -13.56 -17.83 -0.74
CA HIS A 138 -14.60 -18.52 0.00
C HIS A 138 -15.93 -17.76 -0.05
N PRO A 139 -17.09 -18.44 -0.08
CA PRO A 139 -18.41 -17.78 -0.08
C PRO A 139 -18.63 -16.80 1.09
N LEU A 140 -18.08 -17.10 2.26
CA LEU A 140 -18.13 -16.19 3.41
C LEU A 140 -17.41 -14.88 3.15
N SER A 141 -16.25 -14.91 2.49
CA SER A 141 -15.50 -13.71 2.10
C SER A 141 -16.28 -12.88 1.07
N ALA A 142 -17.01 -13.55 0.17
CA ALA A 142 -17.89 -12.88 -0.80
C ALA A 142 -19.08 -12.21 -0.10
N LEU A 143 -19.69 -12.88 0.89
CA LEU A 143 -20.75 -12.31 1.71
C LEU A 143 -20.25 -11.11 2.52
N THR A 144 -19.05 -11.19 3.09
CA THR A 144 -18.42 -10.06 3.79
C THR A 144 -18.22 -8.88 2.85
N ALA A 145 -17.69 -9.11 1.64
CA ALA A 145 -17.54 -8.06 0.64
C ALA A 145 -18.88 -7.40 0.29
N LEU A 146 -19.94 -8.20 0.08
CA LEU A 146 -21.29 -7.72 -0.22
C LEU A 146 -21.83 -6.78 0.85
N LEU A 147 -21.72 -7.19 2.13
CA LEU A 147 -22.30 -6.45 3.25
C LEU A 147 -21.49 -5.22 3.66
N VAL A 148 -20.19 -5.19 3.37
CA VAL A 148 -19.29 -4.14 3.85
C VAL A 148 -19.00 -3.08 2.78
N ALA A 149 -19.04 -3.43 1.48
CA ALA A 149 -18.61 -2.54 0.41
C ALA A 149 -19.35 -1.20 0.36
N TRP A 150 -20.68 -1.20 0.52
CA TRP A 150 -21.50 0.03 0.48
C TRP A 150 -21.08 1.05 1.54
N MET A 151 -20.64 0.57 2.70
CA MET A 151 -20.20 1.39 3.82
C MET A 151 -18.76 1.86 3.61
N THR A 152 -17.87 0.96 3.20
CA THR A 152 -16.44 1.29 3.01
C THR A 152 -16.22 2.23 1.83
N THR A 153 -17.03 2.16 0.78
CA THR A 153 -16.90 3.07 -0.37
C THR A 153 -17.17 4.52 0.01
N LEU A 154 -17.95 4.79 1.05
CA LEU A 154 -18.17 6.13 1.61
C LEU A 154 -16.95 6.67 2.39
N ASN A 155 -16.05 5.79 2.85
CA ASN A 155 -14.86 6.15 3.59
C ASN A 155 -13.59 5.73 2.82
N PRO A 156 -12.87 6.68 2.18
CA PRO A 156 -11.70 6.37 1.36
C PRO A 156 -10.53 5.74 2.13
N LEU A 157 -10.55 5.74 3.47
CA LEU A 157 -9.52 5.16 4.31
C LEU A 157 -9.69 3.64 4.50
N VAL A 158 -10.89 3.11 4.24
CA VAL A 158 -11.24 1.73 4.55
C VAL A 158 -11.76 1.04 3.29
N ALA A 159 -11.22 -0.14 2.97
CA ALA A 159 -11.56 -0.85 1.74
C ALA A 159 -12.27 -2.18 2.03
N ALA A 160 -13.32 -2.49 1.26
CA ALA A 160 -14.11 -3.72 1.42
C ALA A 160 -13.26 -5.00 1.37
N GLY A 161 -12.25 -5.00 0.51
CA GLY A 161 -11.35 -6.11 0.30
C GLY A 161 -10.47 -6.42 1.50
N TRP A 162 -10.23 -5.48 2.43
CA TRP A 162 -9.52 -5.80 3.66
C TRP A 162 -10.34 -6.72 4.56
N PHE A 163 -11.65 -6.49 4.65
CA PHE A 163 -12.55 -7.36 5.41
C PHE A 163 -12.70 -8.73 4.72
N ALA A 164 -12.94 -8.73 3.41
CA ALA A 164 -13.05 -9.96 2.64
C ALA A 164 -11.74 -10.79 2.70
N GLY A 165 -10.58 -10.14 2.56
CA GLY A 165 -9.27 -10.76 2.67
C GLY A 165 -8.98 -11.27 4.08
N MET A 166 -9.40 -10.55 5.13
CA MET A 166 -9.23 -10.99 6.51
C MET A 166 -10.05 -12.26 6.79
N VAL A 167 -11.31 -12.30 6.34
CA VAL A 167 -12.16 -13.50 6.44
C VAL A 167 -11.55 -14.66 5.64
N GLU A 168 -11.07 -14.39 4.42
CA GLU A 168 -10.37 -15.41 3.61
C GLU A 168 -9.13 -15.95 4.33
N ALA A 169 -8.34 -15.08 4.96
CA ALA A 169 -7.15 -15.45 5.71
C ALA A 169 -7.47 -16.30 6.93
N TRP A 170 -8.56 -15.99 7.66
CA TRP A 170 -9.00 -16.80 8.80
C TRP A 170 -9.45 -18.20 8.39
N ILE A 171 -10.09 -18.32 7.22
CA ILE A 171 -10.58 -19.59 6.70
C ILE A 171 -9.43 -20.43 6.14
N ARG A 172 -8.56 -19.84 5.31
CA ARG A 172 -7.47 -20.57 4.64
C ARG A 172 -6.23 -20.76 5.49
N LYS A 173 -6.02 -19.91 6.51
CA LYS A 173 -4.88 -19.94 7.42
C LYS A 173 -3.53 -20.00 6.67
N PRO A 174 -3.19 -18.97 5.86
CA PRO A 174 -1.96 -18.97 5.08
C PRO A 174 -0.73 -19.13 5.98
N THR A 175 0.23 -19.92 5.53
CA THR A 175 1.43 -20.28 6.30
C THR A 175 2.68 -19.54 5.81
N VAL A 176 3.76 -19.57 6.59
CA VAL A 176 5.07 -19.04 6.15
C VAL A 176 5.61 -19.81 4.94
N SER A 177 5.26 -21.10 4.80
CA SER A 177 5.61 -21.91 3.62
C SER A 177 4.96 -21.34 2.35
N ASP A 178 3.68 -20.96 2.43
CA ASP A 178 2.97 -20.32 1.32
C ASP A 178 3.70 -19.05 0.84
N LEU A 179 4.17 -18.21 1.77
CA LEU A 179 4.92 -17.00 1.41
C LEU A 179 6.27 -17.32 0.75
N LYS A 180 7.00 -18.33 1.23
CA LYS A 180 8.32 -18.71 0.70
C LYS A 180 8.25 -19.35 -0.69
N ASN A 181 7.13 -19.99 -1.03
CA ASN A 181 6.95 -20.66 -2.30
C ASN A 181 6.50 -19.70 -3.41
N LEU A 182 6.01 -18.50 -3.09
CA LEU A 182 5.53 -17.55 -4.10
C LEU A 182 6.56 -17.08 -5.12
N PRO A 183 7.82 -16.78 -4.75
CA PRO A 183 8.83 -16.40 -5.72
C PRO A 183 9.25 -17.55 -6.66
N GLN A 184 8.87 -18.79 -6.32
CA GLN A 184 9.19 -19.98 -7.10
C GLN A 184 8.08 -20.31 -8.13
N CYS A 185 6.95 -19.61 -8.08
CA CYS A 185 5.86 -19.81 -9.04
C CYS A 185 6.15 -19.06 -10.35
N ASP A 186 6.03 -19.75 -11.48
CA ASP A 186 6.33 -19.18 -12.80
C ASP A 186 5.10 -18.58 -13.50
N SER A 187 3.89 -18.84 -12.98
CA SER A 187 2.65 -18.38 -13.59
C SER A 187 1.59 -17.91 -12.59
N LEU A 188 0.72 -17.00 -13.03
CA LEU A 188 -0.43 -16.54 -12.22
C LEU A 188 -1.36 -17.70 -11.83
N ALA A 189 -1.51 -18.71 -12.69
CA ALA A 189 -2.33 -19.88 -12.40
C ALA A 189 -1.76 -20.70 -11.23
N GLU A 190 -0.44 -20.79 -11.13
CA GLU A 190 0.27 -21.45 -10.04
C GLU A 190 0.23 -20.61 -8.75
N MET A 191 0.43 -19.30 -8.85
CA MET A 191 0.24 -18.38 -7.72
C MET A 191 -1.18 -18.48 -7.15
N MET A 192 -2.20 -18.62 -8.00
CA MET A 192 -3.59 -18.80 -7.57
C MET A 192 -3.86 -20.10 -6.80
N GLN A 193 -2.95 -21.08 -6.84
CA GLN A 193 -3.04 -22.31 -6.02
C GLN A 193 -2.55 -22.06 -4.59
N ASN A 194 -1.70 -21.05 -4.38
CA ASN A 194 -1.14 -20.67 -3.10
C ASN A 194 -2.17 -19.92 -2.22
N ASN A 195 -2.30 -20.32 -0.95
CA ASN A 195 -3.30 -19.76 -0.05
C ASN A 195 -3.03 -18.28 0.28
N PHE A 196 -1.76 -17.88 0.42
CA PHE A 196 -1.39 -16.49 0.71
C PHE A 196 -1.74 -15.57 -0.46
N PHE A 197 -1.36 -15.96 -1.68
CA PHE A 197 -1.68 -15.16 -2.87
C PHE A 197 -3.18 -15.05 -3.10
N ARG A 198 -3.93 -16.13 -2.87
CA ARG A 198 -5.39 -16.11 -3.01
C ARG A 198 -6.05 -15.12 -2.06
N VAL A 199 -5.58 -15.00 -0.81
CA VAL A 199 -6.04 -13.98 0.14
C VAL A 199 -5.81 -12.56 -0.39
N ILE A 200 -4.62 -12.29 -0.93
CA ILE A 200 -4.30 -10.99 -1.53
C ILE A 200 -5.19 -10.73 -2.74
N MET A 201 -5.40 -11.73 -3.59
CA MET A 201 -6.21 -11.61 -4.80
C MET A 201 -7.68 -11.34 -4.46
N VAL A 202 -8.22 -11.98 -3.42
CA VAL A 202 -9.56 -11.71 -2.88
C VAL A 202 -9.68 -10.26 -2.45
N ALA A 203 -8.70 -9.73 -1.69
CA ALA A 203 -8.71 -8.34 -1.25
C ALA A 203 -8.61 -7.37 -2.44
N ALA A 204 -7.71 -7.63 -3.38
CA ALA A 204 -7.49 -6.79 -4.56
C ALA A 204 -8.71 -6.74 -5.48
N LEU A 205 -9.23 -7.90 -5.89
CA LEU A 205 -10.38 -7.97 -6.79
C LEU A 205 -11.67 -7.45 -6.14
N SER A 206 -11.84 -7.65 -4.82
CA SER A 206 -12.96 -7.06 -4.09
C SER A 206 -12.89 -5.53 -4.06
N ASN A 207 -11.70 -4.95 -3.89
CA ASN A 207 -11.50 -3.50 -3.96
C ASN A 207 -11.74 -2.94 -5.36
N LEU A 208 -11.29 -3.63 -6.40
CA LEU A 208 -11.58 -3.25 -7.78
C LEU A 208 -13.08 -3.31 -8.06
N GLY A 209 -13.77 -4.36 -7.59
CA GLY A 209 -15.22 -4.50 -7.70
C GLY A 209 -15.96 -3.37 -6.98
N ALA A 210 -15.58 -3.06 -5.73
CA ALA A 210 -16.16 -1.96 -4.97
C ALA A 210 -15.95 -0.61 -5.66
N THR A 211 -14.75 -0.37 -6.18
CA THR A 211 -14.41 0.87 -6.91
C THR A 211 -15.24 1.00 -8.19
N ALA A 212 -15.31 -0.05 -9.01
CA ALA A 212 -16.17 -0.07 -10.20
C ALA A 212 -17.64 0.14 -9.82
N GLY A 213 -18.08 -0.47 -8.71
CA GLY A 213 -19.43 -0.30 -8.19
C GLY A 213 -19.73 1.10 -7.67
N THR A 214 -18.74 1.84 -7.16
CA THR A 214 -18.89 3.27 -6.83
C THR A 214 -19.23 4.06 -8.08
N PHE A 215 -18.45 3.93 -9.16
CA PHE A 215 -18.71 4.69 -10.40
C PHE A 215 -20.04 4.31 -11.05
N LEU A 216 -20.32 3.00 -11.16
CA LEU A 216 -21.58 2.50 -11.71
C LEU A 216 -22.79 2.87 -10.83
N GLY A 217 -22.63 2.84 -9.52
CA GLY A 217 -23.64 3.23 -8.55
C GLY A 217 -24.01 4.71 -8.70
N ILE A 218 -23.00 5.61 -8.76
CA ILE A 218 -23.21 7.04 -9.02
C ILE A 218 -23.97 7.23 -10.34
N TYR A 219 -23.48 6.61 -11.42
CA TYR A 219 -24.09 6.71 -12.75
C TYR A 219 -25.56 6.27 -12.77
N LEU A 220 -25.86 5.10 -12.20
CA LEU A 220 -27.21 4.55 -12.16
C LEU A 220 -28.15 5.37 -11.27
N ILE A 221 -27.66 5.89 -10.14
CA ILE A 221 -28.44 6.76 -9.26
C ILE A 221 -28.78 8.05 -9.99
N TRP A 222 -27.82 8.67 -10.67
CA TRP A 222 -28.06 9.91 -11.41
C TRP A 222 -29.05 9.72 -12.54
N GLN A 223 -28.92 8.63 -13.31
CA GLN A 223 -29.84 8.29 -14.39
C GLN A 223 -31.26 7.99 -13.87
N LYS A 224 -31.40 7.21 -12.80
CA LYS A 224 -32.71 6.79 -12.27
C LYS A 224 -33.46 7.90 -11.55
N LEU A 225 -32.74 8.80 -10.89
CA LEU A 225 -33.35 9.93 -10.20
C LEU A 225 -33.54 11.14 -11.13
N GLY A 226 -32.95 11.13 -12.32
CA GLY A 226 -32.99 12.29 -13.23
C GLY A 226 -32.18 13.47 -12.68
N LEU A 227 -31.16 13.21 -11.87
CA LEU A 227 -30.29 14.23 -11.27
C LEU A 227 -29.39 14.91 -12.31
N VAL A 228 -29.12 14.22 -13.41
CA VAL A 228 -28.24 14.68 -14.49
C VAL A 228 -28.78 14.19 -15.83
N ASN A 229 -29.08 15.12 -16.75
CA ASN A 229 -29.21 14.82 -18.17
C ASN A 229 -27.79 14.74 -18.76
N PRO A 230 -27.34 13.58 -19.28
CA PRO A 230 -25.99 13.46 -19.87
C PRO A 230 -25.75 14.44 -21.04
N ALA A 231 -26.82 14.90 -21.70
CA ALA A 231 -26.76 15.92 -22.75
C ALA A 231 -26.42 17.33 -22.22
N GLU A 232 -26.89 17.70 -21.02
CA GLU A 232 -26.65 19.03 -20.44
C GLU A 232 -25.23 19.18 -19.88
N MET A 233 -24.64 18.09 -19.36
CA MET A 233 -23.24 18.12 -18.89
C MET A 233 -22.22 18.27 -20.02
N LEU A 234 -22.47 17.68 -21.19
CA LEU A 234 -21.62 17.86 -22.37
C LEU A 234 -21.77 19.27 -22.96
N GLY A 235 -22.97 19.85 -22.95
CA GLY A 235 -23.20 21.25 -23.36
C GLY A 235 -22.47 22.25 -22.46
N HIS A 236 -22.60 22.11 -21.14
CA HIS A 236 -21.90 22.99 -20.19
C HIS A 236 -20.36 22.80 -20.16
N ALA A 237 -19.84 21.61 -20.44
CA ALA A 237 -18.39 21.36 -20.52
C ALA A 237 -17.77 21.84 -21.85
N LEU A 238 -18.56 21.93 -22.92
CA LEU A 238 -18.11 22.38 -24.25
C LEU A 238 -18.51 23.83 -24.57
N GLY A 239 -19.25 24.50 -23.68
CA GLY A 239 -19.57 25.93 -23.82
C GLY A 239 -20.52 26.26 -24.97
N TRP A 240 -21.54 25.43 -25.20
CA TRP A 240 -22.66 25.75 -26.09
C TRP A 240 -23.98 25.64 -25.32
#